data_AF-A0A7C0Z8U5-F1
#
_entry.id   AF-A0A7C0Z8U5-F1
#
_cell.length_a   1.000
_cell.length_b   1.000
_cell.length_c   1.000
_cell.angle_alpha   90.00
_cell.angle_beta   90.00
_cell.angle_gamma   90.00
#
_symmetry.space_group_name_H-M   'P 1'
#
loop_
_entity.id
_entity.type
_entity.pdbx_description
1 polymer ?
#
loop_
_entity_poly.entity_id
_entity_poly.type
_entity_poly.pdbx_seq_one_letter_code
_entity_poly.pdbx_strand_id
1 'polypeptide(L)'
;MKAVIMAGGFGTRLKPLTNNLPKPMVPIVNKPIMAHTIKLLKHHRFDQIVALLYYQPEKISTYFKDGSAFGVKIDYVKAEDDFGTAGSVKNAQELLDERFLVISGDVLTDFNLTDALRFHQEKGSIATILLTHVSNPLPFGVVITDNEGKIERFLEKPSWGQVFSDTVNTGIYLFEPEVLDYIPPKTEFDFSKDLFPLLMSKGKPLYGYVAKGYWQDIGGLKQYQSVNLDCLEEAVHVEIEGKKQDNAWIGENCIIGKNVIFDKQVVIGKNCIIKDNVFLSRSVIGDNCFIGENCEIRDSILWHHVKLGRSVKLLSDVIANDTRIGNEAYFEDNVFVSDHCVIGNRAVITANVRIWPRKDVEEGAVLSTSLIWGERWLRELFTNSRVTGIINAEVSPEFGAKLGAAFGAYLGKGNYVATSRDSSEAARMINRALICGFMSTGVNVGDLRTMPIPIVRYALRSGQEKGGVHVRQSPRDE
;
A
#
# COMPACT_ATOMS: atom_id res chain seq x y z
N MET A 1 -31.06 -6.75 -9.00
CA MET A 1 -30.68 -7.92 -8.17
C MET A 1 -29.73 -7.46 -7.08
N LYS A 2 -29.66 -8.21 -5.98
CA LYS A 2 -28.80 -7.87 -4.85
C LYS A 2 -27.33 -8.26 -5.01
N ALA A 3 -26.43 -7.40 -4.56
CA ALA A 3 -25.02 -7.71 -4.41
C ALA A 3 -24.50 -7.20 -3.07
N VAL A 4 -23.57 -7.94 -2.48
CA VAL A 4 -22.90 -7.62 -1.23
C VAL A 4 -21.45 -7.26 -1.56
N ILE A 5 -21.02 -6.05 -1.16
CA ILE A 5 -19.62 -5.65 -1.26
C ILE A 5 -18.98 -5.77 0.12
N MET A 6 -17.96 -6.61 0.23
CA MET A 6 -17.18 -6.75 1.47
C MET A 6 -16.13 -5.64 1.55
N ALA A 7 -16.44 -4.55 2.27
CA ALA A 7 -15.62 -3.34 2.33
C ALA A 7 -14.94 -3.12 3.71
N GLY A 8 -14.81 -4.17 4.51
CA GLY A 8 -14.34 -4.10 5.90
C GLY A 8 -12.82 -4.19 6.13
N GLY A 9 -12.02 -4.52 5.10
CA GLY A 9 -10.60 -4.83 5.27
C GLY A 9 -9.73 -3.66 5.74
N PHE A 10 -8.85 -3.91 6.72
CA PHE A 10 -7.91 -2.92 7.27
C PHE A 10 -6.83 -2.42 6.30
N GLY A 11 -6.61 -3.10 5.16
CA GLY A 11 -5.64 -2.70 4.15
C GLY A 11 -4.19 -2.61 4.63
N THR A 12 -3.78 -3.37 5.66
CA THR A 12 -2.47 -3.24 6.33
C THR A 12 -1.27 -3.39 5.39
N ARG A 13 -1.38 -4.23 4.37
CA ARG A 13 -0.33 -4.48 3.35
C ARG A 13 -0.13 -3.33 2.36
N LEU A 14 -1.09 -2.40 2.28
CA LEU A 14 -0.99 -1.17 1.48
C LEU A 14 -0.45 0.02 2.29
N LYS A 15 -0.10 -0.17 3.57
CA LYS A 15 0.55 0.88 4.35
C LYS A 15 1.88 1.28 3.67
N PRO A 16 2.17 2.58 3.56
CA PRO A 16 1.54 3.68 4.32
C PRO A 16 0.32 4.35 3.66
N LEU A 17 -0.13 3.91 2.48
CA LEU A 17 -1.21 4.58 1.73
C LEU A 17 -2.59 4.45 2.40
N THR A 18 -2.83 3.37 3.13
CA THR A 18 -4.11 3.07 3.81
C THR A 18 -4.17 3.53 5.26
N ASN A 19 -3.18 4.30 5.74
CA ASN A 19 -3.17 4.80 7.11
C ASN A 19 -4.39 5.69 7.41
N ASN A 20 -4.76 6.54 6.45
CA ASN A 20 -5.88 7.46 6.55
C ASN A 20 -6.93 7.20 5.46
N LEU A 21 -6.98 6.01 4.88
CA LEU A 21 -7.95 5.71 3.81
C LEU A 21 -8.29 4.22 3.86
N PRO A 22 -9.59 3.83 3.94
CA PRO A 22 -9.95 2.43 3.88
C PRO A 22 -9.61 1.87 2.50
N LYS A 23 -9.23 0.59 2.44
CA LYS A 23 -8.76 -0.06 1.21
C LYS A 23 -9.69 0.14 0.00
N PRO A 24 -11.03 -0.01 0.12
CA PRO A 24 -11.94 0.18 -1.02
C PRO A 24 -11.96 1.61 -1.60
N MET A 25 -11.43 2.59 -0.85
CA MET A 25 -11.35 3.99 -1.24
C MET A 25 -10.04 4.38 -1.91
N VAL A 26 -9.03 3.49 -1.93
CA VAL A 26 -7.76 3.73 -2.61
C VAL A 26 -8.01 3.97 -4.11
N PRO A 27 -7.44 5.03 -4.73
CA PRO A 27 -7.79 5.40 -6.10
C PRO A 27 -7.04 4.55 -7.14
N ILE A 28 -7.79 4.00 -8.09
CA ILE A 28 -7.32 3.38 -9.34
C ILE A 28 -7.80 4.26 -10.48
N VAL A 29 -6.87 4.84 -11.25
CA VAL A 29 -7.16 5.82 -12.32
C VAL A 29 -8.12 6.94 -11.85
N ASN A 30 -7.78 7.56 -10.72
CA ASN A 30 -8.55 8.64 -10.08
C ASN A 30 -9.95 8.29 -9.55
N LYS A 31 -10.34 7.01 -9.53
CA LYS A 31 -11.61 6.55 -8.92
C LYS A 31 -11.33 5.51 -7.83
N PRO A 32 -12.07 5.51 -6.71
CA PRO A 32 -12.00 4.44 -5.70
C PRO A 32 -12.15 3.04 -6.29
N ILE A 33 -11.44 2.04 -5.76
CA ILE A 33 -11.61 0.62 -6.16
C ILE A 33 -13.09 0.22 -6.13
N MET A 34 -13.79 0.54 -5.04
CA MET A 34 -15.21 0.21 -4.88
C MET A 34 -16.11 0.90 -5.93
N ALA A 35 -15.71 2.04 -6.48
CA ALA A 35 -16.47 2.71 -7.54
C ALA A 35 -16.42 1.91 -8.85
N HIS A 36 -15.29 1.27 -9.15
CA HIS A 36 -15.17 0.36 -10.30
C HIS A 36 -16.05 -0.88 -10.09
N THR A 37 -16.05 -1.45 -8.88
CA THR A 37 -16.92 -2.58 -8.52
C THR A 37 -18.40 -2.23 -8.67
N ILE A 38 -18.86 -1.09 -8.15
CA ILE A 38 -20.25 -0.65 -8.26
C ILE A 38 -20.66 -0.47 -9.72
N LYS A 39 -19.78 0.09 -10.56
CA LYS A 39 -20.05 0.25 -11.99
C LYS A 39 -20.19 -1.09 -12.71
N LEU A 40 -19.30 -2.05 -12.41
CA LEU A 40 -19.40 -3.41 -12.94
C LEU A 40 -20.72 -4.08 -12.54
N LEU A 41 -21.08 -3.99 -11.25
CA LEU A 41 -22.33 -4.54 -10.72
C LEU A 41 -23.54 -3.93 -11.43
N LYS A 42 -23.58 -2.59 -11.56
CA LYS A 42 -24.64 -1.90 -12.29
C LYS A 42 -24.74 -2.36 -13.75
N HIS A 43 -23.60 -2.48 -14.44
CA HIS A 43 -23.56 -2.93 -15.83
C HIS A 43 -24.25 -4.30 -15.99
N HIS A 44 -24.04 -5.19 -15.03
CA HIS A 44 -24.66 -6.52 -14.97
C HIS A 44 -26.01 -6.58 -14.22
N ARG A 45 -26.63 -5.43 -13.91
CA ARG A 45 -27.95 -5.29 -13.24
C ARG A 45 -28.02 -5.79 -11.79
N PHE A 46 -26.89 -5.76 -11.10
CA PHE A 46 -26.80 -5.84 -9.64
C PHE A 46 -26.86 -4.42 -9.06
N ASP A 47 -28.06 -3.86 -9.01
CA ASP A 47 -28.34 -2.46 -8.70
C ASP A 47 -28.77 -2.21 -7.24
N GLN A 48 -29.01 -3.27 -6.45
CA GLN A 48 -29.26 -3.19 -5.02
C GLN A 48 -28.03 -3.70 -4.27
N ILE A 49 -27.27 -2.78 -3.68
CA ILE A 49 -25.97 -3.09 -3.09
C ILE A 49 -26.07 -3.03 -1.56
N VAL A 50 -25.55 -4.05 -0.90
CA VAL A 50 -25.34 -4.06 0.55
C VAL A 50 -23.84 -3.97 0.82
N ALA A 51 -23.38 -2.84 1.35
CA ALA A 51 -21.96 -2.64 1.66
C ALA A 51 -21.67 -2.97 3.12
N LEU A 52 -20.82 -3.97 3.35
CA LEU A 52 -20.40 -4.38 4.68
C LEU A 52 -19.20 -3.54 5.11
N LEU A 53 -19.41 -2.69 6.11
CA LEU A 53 -18.42 -1.72 6.57
C LEU A 53 -17.86 -2.09 7.94
N TYR A 54 -16.56 -1.82 8.14
CA TYR A 54 -15.90 -2.01 9.43
C TYR A 54 -14.87 -0.90 9.70
N TYR A 55 -13.80 -0.83 8.91
CA TYR A 55 -12.75 0.18 9.07
C TYR A 55 -13.10 1.53 8.39
N GLN A 56 -13.17 2.61 9.17
CA GLN A 56 -13.49 3.98 8.70
C GLN A 56 -14.75 4.07 7.80
N PRO A 57 -15.92 3.58 8.27
CA PRO A 57 -17.15 3.50 7.47
C PRO A 57 -17.60 4.84 6.91
N GLU A 58 -17.39 5.92 7.67
CA GLU A 58 -17.80 7.29 7.33
C GLU A 58 -17.24 7.76 5.98
N LYS A 59 -16.01 7.33 5.62
CA LYS A 59 -15.40 7.73 4.34
C LYS A 59 -16.08 7.08 3.14
N ILE A 60 -16.50 5.83 3.31
CA ILE A 60 -17.21 5.08 2.27
C ILE A 60 -18.64 5.62 2.14
N SER A 61 -19.37 5.75 3.25
CA SER A 61 -20.75 6.24 3.24
C SER A 61 -20.87 7.69 2.77
N THR A 62 -19.91 8.56 3.11
CA THR A 62 -19.92 9.97 2.65
C THR A 62 -19.70 10.10 1.14
N TYR A 63 -18.83 9.27 0.58
CA TYR A 63 -18.53 9.31 -0.86
C TYR A 63 -19.64 8.71 -1.70
N PHE A 64 -20.11 7.51 -1.33
CA PHE A 64 -21.11 6.76 -2.12
C PHE A 64 -22.56 7.14 -1.80
N LYS A 65 -22.84 7.70 -0.62
CA LYS A 65 -24.18 8.10 -0.17
C LYS A 65 -25.19 6.97 -0.37
N ASP A 66 -26.36 7.25 -0.93
CA ASP A 66 -27.38 6.23 -1.25
C ASP A 66 -27.10 5.46 -2.55
N GLY A 67 -26.00 5.76 -3.25
CA GLY A 67 -25.65 5.16 -4.54
C GLY A 67 -26.32 5.81 -5.76
N SER A 68 -27.21 6.78 -5.57
CA SER A 68 -27.99 7.39 -6.66
C SER A 68 -27.12 8.01 -7.76
N ALA A 69 -26.00 8.64 -7.39
CA ALA A 69 -25.01 9.19 -8.33
C ALA A 69 -24.36 8.12 -9.22
N PHE A 70 -24.33 6.87 -8.75
CA PHE A 70 -23.84 5.73 -9.51
C PHE A 70 -24.98 5.01 -10.23
N GLY A 71 -26.24 5.36 -9.98
CA GLY A 71 -27.45 4.70 -10.50
C GLY A 71 -27.66 3.30 -9.93
N VAL A 72 -27.36 3.14 -8.65
CA VAL A 72 -27.65 1.96 -7.82
C VAL A 72 -28.28 2.43 -6.51
N LYS A 73 -28.83 1.51 -5.72
CA LYS A 73 -29.20 1.74 -4.31
C LYS A 73 -28.15 1.09 -3.43
N ILE A 74 -27.65 1.80 -2.42
CA ILE A 74 -26.69 1.25 -1.45
C ILE A 74 -27.29 1.30 -0.04
N ASP A 75 -27.37 0.12 0.59
CA ASP A 75 -27.64 -0.04 2.02
C ASP A 75 -26.33 -0.39 2.73
N TYR A 76 -26.09 0.18 3.92
CA TYR A 76 -24.86 -0.02 4.68
C TYR A 76 -25.11 -0.86 5.92
N VAL A 77 -24.28 -1.89 6.12
CA VAL A 77 -24.29 -2.70 7.34
C VAL A 77 -22.95 -2.54 8.03
N LYS A 78 -22.97 -2.03 9.26
CA LYS A 78 -21.77 -1.89 10.09
C LYS A 78 -21.59 -3.16 10.92
N ALA A 79 -20.39 -3.73 10.87
CA ALA A 79 -20.06 -4.86 11.74
C ALA A 79 -19.76 -4.36 13.17
N GLU A 80 -20.33 -5.05 14.17
CA GLU A 80 -20.04 -4.79 15.60
C GLU A 80 -18.66 -5.35 15.99
N ASP A 81 -18.27 -6.45 15.36
CA ASP A 81 -17.02 -7.17 15.57
C ASP A 81 -16.53 -7.80 14.25
N ASP A 82 -15.33 -8.36 14.22
CA ASP A 82 -14.83 -9.12 13.08
C ASP A 82 -15.41 -10.54 13.08
N PHE A 83 -16.53 -10.74 12.38
CA PHE A 83 -17.18 -12.04 12.24
C PHE A 83 -16.59 -12.90 11.10
N GLY A 84 -15.43 -12.55 10.57
CA GLY A 84 -14.87 -13.22 9.39
C GLY A 84 -15.68 -12.95 8.11
N THR A 85 -15.27 -13.57 7.01
CA THR A 85 -15.83 -13.23 5.68
C THR A 85 -17.30 -13.65 5.51
N ALA A 86 -17.64 -14.88 5.89
CA ALA A 86 -19.00 -15.41 5.76
C ALA A 86 -19.91 -14.94 6.90
N GLY A 87 -19.39 -14.84 8.13
CA GLY A 87 -20.13 -14.29 9.27
C GLY A 87 -20.52 -12.83 9.07
N SER A 88 -19.68 -12.02 8.40
CA SER A 88 -20.03 -10.64 8.03
C SER A 88 -21.22 -10.58 7.08
N VAL A 89 -21.31 -11.47 6.10
CA VAL A 89 -22.46 -11.55 5.18
C VAL A 89 -23.71 -12.05 5.91
N LYS A 90 -23.58 -13.01 6.83
CA LYS A 90 -24.68 -13.47 7.70
C LYS A 90 -25.29 -12.34 8.52
N ASN A 91 -24.49 -11.38 8.97
CA ASN A 91 -24.98 -10.20 9.70
C ASN A 91 -25.90 -9.29 8.86
N ALA A 92 -25.84 -9.40 7.54
CA ALA A 92 -26.70 -8.68 6.61
C ALA A 92 -27.91 -9.51 6.13
N GLN A 93 -28.17 -10.69 6.69
CA GLN A 93 -29.19 -11.63 6.22
C GLN A 93 -30.58 -11.01 6.05
N GLU A 94 -30.98 -10.08 6.91
CA GLU A 94 -32.29 -9.41 6.82
C GLU A 94 -32.49 -8.66 5.49
N LEU A 95 -31.39 -8.29 4.83
CA LEU A 95 -31.40 -7.62 3.53
C LEU A 95 -31.22 -8.60 2.36
N LEU A 96 -31.03 -9.91 2.60
CA LEU A 96 -30.64 -10.92 1.61
C LEU A 96 -31.71 -12.03 1.47
N ASP A 97 -32.91 -11.64 1.06
CA ASP A 97 -34.10 -12.51 0.87
C ASP A 97 -34.20 -13.17 -0.52
N GLU A 98 -33.37 -12.73 -1.47
CA GLU A 98 -33.27 -13.29 -2.82
C GLU A 98 -31.81 -13.62 -3.15
N ARG A 99 -31.59 -14.37 -4.24
CA ARG A 99 -30.25 -14.66 -4.77
C ARG A 99 -29.40 -13.40 -4.84
N PHE A 100 -28.19 -13.48 -4.32
CA PHE A 100 -27.28 -12.36 -4.25
C PHE A 100 -25.87 -12.74 -4.70
N LEU A 101 -25.14 -11.76 -5.19
CA LEU A 101 -23.71 -11.88 -5.50
C LEU A 101 -22.89 -11.30 -4.35
N VAL A 102 -21.82 -11.97 -3.92
CA VAL A 102 -20.83 -11.41 -3.00
C VAL A 102 -19.57 -11.09 -3.79
N ILE A 103 -19.01 -9.90 -3.58
CA ILE A 103 -17.74 -9.47 -4.20
C ILE A 103 -16.88 -8.75 -3.16
N SER A 104 -15.58 -9.03 -3.18
CA SER A 104 -14.63 -8.32 -2.34
C SER A 104 -14.47 -6.86 -2.80
N GLY A 105 -14.46 -5.91 -1.86
CA GLY A 105 -14.35 -4.47 -2.16
C GLY A 105 -12.94 -4.00 -2.55
N ASP A 106 -12.00 -4.92 -2.73
CA ASP A 106 -10.59 -4.69 -3.01
C ASP A 106 -10.05 -5.42 -4.25
N VAL A 107 -10.97 -5.91 -5.08
CA VAL A 107 -10.68 -6.55 -6.36
C VAL A 107 -11.01 -5.58 -7.50
N LEU A 108 -10.15 -5.53 -8.51
CA LEU A 108 -10.50 -4.97 -9.82
C LEU A 108 -10.73 -6.12 -10.81
N THR A 109 -11.87 -6.10 -11.50
CA THR A 109 -12.22 -7.12 -12.49
C THR A 109 -13.20 -6.57 -13.53
N ASP A 110 -13.20 -7.16 -14.71
CA ASP A 110 -14.19 -6.94 -15.78
C ASP A 110 -14.91 -8.24 -16.18
N PHE A 111 -14.96 -9.21 -15.28
CA PHE A 111 -15.68 -10.47 -15.50
C PHE A 111 -17.13 -10.23 -15.91
N ASN A 112 -17.60 -11.04 -16.87
CA ASN A 112 -19.00 -11.06 -17.24
C ASN A 112 -19.86 -11.75 -16.17
N LEU A 113 -20.39 -10.96 -15.23
CA LEU A 113 -21.21 -11.48 -14.13
C LEU A 113 -22.57 -12.03 -14.60
N THR A 114 -23.04 -11.61 -15.78
CA THR A 114 -24.30 -12.12 -16.36
C THR A 114 -24.16 -13.57 -16.82
N ASP A 115 -23.02 -13.96 -17.38
CA ASP A 115 -22.76 -15.35 -17.76
C ASP A 115 -22.56 -16.24 -16.53
N ALA A 116 -21.87 -15.74 -15.50
CA ALA A 116 -21.74 -16.44 -14.22
C ALA A 116 -23.12 -16.68 -13.56
N LEU A 117 -24.01 -15.69 -13.61
CA LEU A 117 -25.39 -15.81 -13.11
C LEU A 117 -26.18 -16.86 -13.89
N ARG A 118 -26.06 -16.89 -15.22
CA ARG A 118 -26.71 -17.90 -16.06
C ARG A 118 -26.24 -19.30 -15.70
N PHE A 119 -24.93 -19.49 -15.58
CA PHE A 119 -24.34 -20.76 -15.16
C PHE A 119 -24.87 -21.22 -13.78
N HIS A 120 -24.91 -20.30 -12.81
CA HIS A 120 -25.43 -20.60 -11.47
C HIS A 120 -26.89 -21.08 -11.51
N GLN A 121 -27.73 -20.44 -12.33
CA GLN A 121 -29.13 -20.83 -12.56
C GLN A 121 -29.27 -22.18 -13.25
N GLU A 122 -28.52 -22.41 -14.34
CA GLU A 122 -28.55 -23.66 -15.11
C GLU A 122 -28.15 -24.87 -14.25
N LYS A 123 -27.22 -24.68 -13.30
CA LYS A 123 -26.75 -25.73 -12.39
C LYS A 123 -27.63 -25.94 -11.17
N GLY A 124 -28.56 -25.03 -10.87
CA GLY A 124 -29.34 -25.06 -9.63
C GLY A 124 -28.45 -25.07 -8.38
N SER A 125 -27.37 -24.27 -8.41
CA SER A 125 -26.35 -24.27 -7.35
C SER A 125 -26.86 -23.55 -6.10
N ILE A 126 -26.51 -24.04 -4.91
CA ILE A 126 -26.68 -23.23 -3.67
C ILE A 126 -25.60 -22.15 -3.59
N ALA A 127 -24.44 -22.44 -4.18
CA ALA A 127 -23.27 -21.59 -4.20
C ALA A 127 -22.48 -21.82 -5.49
N THR A 128 -22.12 -20.76 -6.18
CA THR A 128 -21.17 -20.78 -7.29
C THR A 128 -19.99 -19.88 -6.98
N ILE A 129 -18.79 -20.43 -7.05
CA ILE A 129 -17.53 -19.69 -6.90
C ILE A 129 -17.05 -19.26 -8.27
N LEU A 130 -16.80 -17.96 -8.48
CA LEU A 130 -16.10 -17.52 -9.69
C LEU A 130 -14.61 -17.80 -9.53
N LEU A 131 -14.02 -18.41 -10.55
CA LEU A 131 -12.65 -18.88 -10.58
C LEU A 131 -11.88 -18.21 -11.71
N THR A 132 -10.56 -18.17 -11.59
CA THR A 132 -9.67 -17.72 -12.67
C THR A 132 -8.34 -18.46 -12.63
N HIS A 133 -7.61 -18.45 -13.73
CA HIS A 133 -6.25 -19.02 -13.80
C HIS A 133 -5.21 -17.97 -13.44
N VAL A 134 -4.27 -18.31 -12.56
CA VAL A 134 -3.15 -17.43 -12.17
C VAL A 134 -1.82 -18.17 -12.22
N SER A 135 -0.74 -17.45 -12.51
CA SER A 135 0.61 -18.02 -12.54
C SER A 135 1.15 -18.38 -11.16
N ASN A 136 0.73 -17.66 -10.11
CA ASN A 136 1.11 -17.95 -8.73
C ASN A 136 -0.13 -18.12 -7.84
N PRO A 137 -0.55 -19.37 -7.56
CA PRO A 137 -1.77 -19.64 -6.80
C PRO A 137 -1.60 -19.58 -5.28
N LEU A 138 -0.37 -19.50 -4.75
CA LEU A 138 -0.10 -19.56 -3.30
C LEU A 138 -0.88 -18.56 -2.43
N PRO A 139 -1.11 -17.31 -2.86
CA PRO A 139 -1.83 -16.34 -2.03
C PRO A 139 -3.34 -16.62 -1.89
N PHE A 140 -3.87 -17.57 -2.67
CA PHE A 140 -5.30 -17.78 -2.88
C PHE A 140 -5.74 -19.21 -2.56
N GLY A 141 -7.05 -19.46 -2.60
CA GLY A 141 -7.59 -20.83 -2.54
C GLY A 141 -7.55 -21.50 -3.90
N VAL A 142 -6.99 -22.70 -3.98
CA VAL A 142 -6.93 -23.51 -5.21
C VAL A 142 -8.12 -24.46 -5.31
N VAL A 143 -8.66 -24.59 -6.52
CA VAL A 143 -9.92 -25.31 -6.77
C VAL A 143 -9.73 -26.30 -7.92
N ILE A 144 -10.32 -27.49 -7.77
CA ILE A 144 -10.54 -28.45 -8.86
C ILE A 144 -12.04 -28.62 -9.05
N THR A 145 -12.47 -28.55 -10.30
CA THR A 145 -13.82 -28.87 -10.73
C THR A 145 -13.83 -30.08 -11.66
N ASP A 146 -14.93 -30.83 -11.65
CA ASP A 146 -15.20 -31.80 -12.71
C ASP A 146 -15.58 -31.11 -14.04
N ASN A 147 -15.88 -31.91 -15.07
CA ASN A 147 -16.27 -31.40 -16.40
C ASN A 147 -17.59 -30.62 -16.41
N GLU A 148 -18.41 -30.77 -15.37
CA GLU A 148 -19.68 -30.06 -15.22
C GLU A 148 -19.53 -28.81 -14.34
N GLY A 149 -18.33 -28.55 -13.81
CA GLY A 149 -18.00 -27.43 -12.94
C GLY A 149 -18.26 -27.71 -11.46
N LYS A 150 -18.61 -28.92 -11.04
CA LYS A 150 -18.83 -29.23 -9.62
C LYS A 150 -17.50 -29.23 -8.88
N ILE A 151 -17.44 -28.59 -7.70
CA ILE A 151 -16.20 -28.54 -6.94
C ILE A 151 -15.91 -29.89 -6.29
N GLU A 152 -14.82 -30.54 -6.70
CA GLU A 152 -14.35 -31.80 -6.13
C GLU A 152 -13.37 -31.57 -4.98
N ARG A 153 -12.53 -30.54 -5.10
CA ARG A 153 -11.49 -30.21 -4.12
C ARG A 153 -11.29 -28.71 -4.01
N PHE A 154 -11.21 -28.25 -2.77
CA PHE A 154 -10.92 -26.86 -2.42
C PHE A 154 -9.85 -26.83 -1.33
N LEU A 155 -8.83 -25.99 -1.49
CA LEU A 155 -7.80 -25.79 -0.47
C LEU A 155 -7.38 -24.32 -0.41
N GLU A 156 -7.59 -23.66 0.73
CA GLU A 156 -7.19 -22.27 0.97
C GLU A 156 -5.68 -22.15 1.23
N LYS A 157 -5.00 -21.24 0.52
CA LYS A 157 -3.58 -20.85 0.73
C LYS A 157 -2.63 -22.05 0.85
N PRO A 158 -2.49 -22.84 -0.22
CA PRO A 158 -1.63 -24.00 -0.21
C PRO A 158 -0.15 -23.61 -0.09
N SER A 159 0.67 -24.50 0.45
CA SER A 159 2.12 -24.50 0.17
C SER A 159 2.40 -25.06 -1.23
N TRP A 160 3.59 -24.80 -1.80
CA TRP A 160 3.95 -25.32 -3.14
C TRP A 160 3.75 -26.84 -3.30
N GLY A 161 4.00 -27.63 -2.25
CA GLY A 161 3.78 -29.08 -2.26
C GLY A 161 2.30 -29.50 -2.22
N GLN A 162 1.38 -28.56 -1.99
CA GLN A 162 -0.06 -28.77 -1.93
C GLN A 162 -0.79 -28.14 -3.13
N VAL A 163 -0.10 -27.39 -4.00
CA VAL A 163 -0.69 -26.82 -5.21
C VAL A 163 -1.01 -27.96 -6.18
N PHE A 164 -2.28 -28.08 -6.53
CA PHE A 164 -2.79 -29.10 -7.46
C PHE A 164 -3.51 -28.52 -8.67
N SER A 165 -3.64 -27.19 -8.74
CA SER A 165 -4.35 -26.45 -9.78
C SER A 165 -3.84 -25.01 -9.81
N ASP A 166 -3.86 -24.39 -10.99
CA ASP A 166 -3.63 -22.94 -11.19
C ASP A 166 -4.94 -22.13 -11.13
N THR A 167 -6.08 -22.83 -10.99
CA THR A 167 -7.41 -22.25 -10.89
C THR A 167 -7.67 -21.84 -9.44
N VAL A 168 -7.92 -20.55 -9.23
CA VAL A 168 -8.03 -19.95 -7.90
C VAL A 168 -9.39 -19.32 -7.63
N ASN A 169 -9.76 -19.29 -6.36
CA ASN A 169 -10.89 -18.55 -5.83
C ASN A 169 -10.67 -17.04 -5.96
N THR A 170 -11.61 -16.36 -6.63
CA THR A 170 -11.55 -14.92 -6.91
C THR A 170 -12.10 -14.05 -5.78
N GLY A 171 -12.74 -14.64 -4.77
CA GLY A 171 -13.49 -13.90 -3.75
C GLY A 171 -14.84 -13.37 -4.26
N ILE A 172 -15.31 -13.84 -5.42
CA ILE A 172 -16.59 -13.49 -6.01
C ILE A 172 -17.48 -14.73 -6.04
N TYR A 173 -18.69 -14.61 -5.50
CA TYR A 173 -19.59 -15.73 -5.27
C TYR A 173 -21.02 -15.39 -5.66
N LEU A 174 -21.77 -16.37 -6.15
CA LEU A 174 -23.23 -16.31 -6.30
C LEU A 174 -23.86 -17.27 -5.30
N PHE A 175 -24.83 -16.79 -4.54
CA PHE A 175 -25.47 -17.55 -3.47
C PHE A 175 -26.98 -17.49 -3.56
N GLU A 176 -27.61 -18.61 -3.22
CA GLU A 176 -29.01 -18.62 -2.82
C GLU A 176 -29.14 -18.30 -1.32
N PRO A 177 -30.23 -17.66 -0.86
CA PRO A 177 -30.42 -17.27 0.53
C PRO A 177 -30.24 -18.40 1.55
N GLU A 178 -30.60 -19.63 1.20
CA GLU A 178 -30.49 -20.81 2.07
C GLU A 178 -29.03 -21.14 2.44
N VAL A 179 -28.04 -20.59 1.72
CA VAL A 179 -26.63 -20.75 2.12
C VAL A 179 -26.37 -20.14 3.50
N LEU A 180 -27.12 -19.09 3.86
CA LEU A 180 -26.95 -18.36 5.11
C LEU A 180 -27.32 -19.23 6.32
N ASP A 181 -28.18 -20.24 6.16
CA ASP A 181 -28.59 -21.14 7.24
C ASP A 181 -27.45 -22.04 7.75
N TYR A 182 -26.38 -22.18 6.95
CA TYR A 182 -25.18 -22.92 7.33
C TYR A 182 -24.16 -22.07 8.09
N ILE A 183 -24.40 -20.76 8.21
CA ILE A 183 -23.49 -19.83 8.87
C ILE A 183 -24.06 -19.48 10.25
N PRO A 184 -23.33 -19.75 11.35
CA PRO A 184 -23.77 -19.38 12.69
C PRO A 184 -23.85 -17.85 12.85
N PRO A 185 -24.89 -17.33 13.54
CA PRO A 185 -25.01 -15.89 13.78
C PRO A 185 -23.91 -15.39 14.73
N LYS A 186 -23.45 -14.15 14.51
CA LYS A 186 -22.49 -13.42 15.38
C LYS A 186 -21.25 -14.23 15.78
N THR A 187 -20.71 -15.03 14.86
CA THR A 187 -19.56 -15.91 15.09
C THR A 187 -18.54 -15.70 13.97
N GLU A 188 -17.24 -15.76 14.29
CA GLU A 188 -16.18 -15.78 13.28
C GLU A 188 -16.34 -16.99 12.37
N PHE A 189 -16.61 -16.76 11.08
CA PHE A 189 -16.85 -17.82 10.11
C PHE A 189 -16.40 -17.37 8.71
N ASP A 190 -15.59 -18.18 8.03
CA ASP A 190 -14.99 -17.86 6.73
C ASP A 190 -15.59 -18.68 5.57
N PHE A 191 -15.70 -18.06 4.39
CA PHE A 191 -16.17 -18.75 3.18
C PHE A 191 -15.29 -19.95 2.81
N SER A 192 -13.99 -19.69 2.63
CA SER A 192 -13.02 -20.68 2.18
C SER A 192 -12.71 -21.76 3.21
N LYS A 193 -12.62 -21.39 4.50
CA LYS A 193 -12.17 -22.32 5.55
C LYS A 193 -13.30 -23.14 6.14
N ASP A 194 -14.50 -22.57 6.23
CA ASP A 194 -15.61 -23.17 6.97
C ASP A 194 -16.79 -23.50 6.04
N LEU A 195 -17.33 -22.50 5.32
CA LEU A 195 -18.57 -22.68 4.57
C LEU A 195 -18.43 -23.67 3.42
N PHE A 196 -17.45 -23.51 2.54
CA PHE A 196 -17.30 -24.39 1.37
C PHE A 196 -17.01 -25.84 1.77
N PRO A 197 -16.06 -26.13 2.68
CA PRO A 197 -15.88 -27.49 3.20
C PRO A 197 -17.15 -28.08 3.82
N LEU A 198 -17.92 -27.27 4.56
CA LEU A 198 -19.19 -27.71 5.14
C LEU A 198 -20.24 -28.07 4.08
N LEU A 199 -20.43 -27.23 3.06
CA LEU A 199 -21.35 -27.50 1.95
C LEU A 199 -20.95 -28.77 1.18
N MET A 200 -19.65 -28.95 0.92
CA MET A 200 -19.12 -30.16 0.29
C MET A 200 -19.41 -31.40 1.13
N SER A 201 -19.16 -31.35 2.44
CA SER A 201 -19.41 -32.47 3.37
C SER A 201 -20.89 -32.87 3.43
N LYS A 202 -21.81 -31.92 3.23
CA LYS A 202 -23.26 -32.13 3.21
C LYS A 202 -23.80 -32.47 1.81
N GLY A 203 -22.93 -32.64 0.82
CA GLY A 203 -23.32 -32.99 -0.55
C GLY A 203 -24.14 -31.90 -1.24
N LYS A 204 -24.01 -30.64 -0.83
CA LYS A 204 -24.77 -29.52 -1.40
C LYS A 204 -24.20 -29.12 -2.78
N PRO A 205 -25.05 -28.58 -3.68
CA PRO A 205 -24.64 -28.23 -5.04
C PRO A 205 -23.73 -26.99 -5.06
N LEU A 206 -22.42 -27.22 -4.88
CA LEU A 206 -21.35 -26.23 -4.94
C LEU A 206 -20.57 -26.36 -6.26
N TYR A 207 -20.58 -25.29 -7.06
CA TYR A 207 -19.96 -25.28 -8.39
C TYR A 207 -18.93 -24.15 -8.52
N GLY A 208 -17.96 -24.35 -9.41
CA GLY A 208 -16.98 -23.37 -9.83
C GLY A 208 -17.24 -22.93 -11.27
N TYR A 209 -17.23 -21.63 -11.52
CA TYR A 209 -17.32 -21.05 -12.86
C TYR A 209 -16.01 -20.34 -13.18
N VAL A 210 -15.23 -20.86 -14.13
CA VAL A 210 -14.00 -20.22 -14.60
C VAL A 210 -14.35 -19.02 -15.46
N ALA A 211 -14.28 -17.83 -14.87
CA ALA A 211 -14.65 -16.58 -15.50
C ALA A 211 -13.55 -16.12 -16.48
N LYS A 212 -13.98 -15.54 -17.60
CA LYS A 212 -13.10 -14.90 -18.58
C LYS A 212 -13.05 -13.41 -18.29
N GLY A 213 -11.87 -12.82 -18.42
CA GLY A 213 -11.61 -11.39 -18.23
C GLY A 213 -10.41 -11.15 -17.33
N TYR A 214 -10.20 -9.88 -17.01
CA TYR A 214 -9.23 -9.41 -16.04
C TYR A 214 -9.73 -9.62 -14.62
N TRP A 215 -8.85 -10.05 -13.73
CA TRP A 215 -9.09 -10.06 -12.29
C TRP A 215 -7.78 -9.87 -11.55
N GLN A 216 -7.80 -9.02 -10.54
CA GLN A 216 -6.66 -8.80 -9.67
C GLN A 216 -7.08 -8.42 -8.25
N ASP A 217 -6.58 -9.16 -7.26
CA ASP A 217 -6.61 -8.76 -5.85
C ASP A 217 -5.59 -7.65 -5.58
N ILE A 218 -6.06 -6.49 -5.11
CA ILE A 218 -5.20 -5.36 -4.80
C ILE A 218 -4.63 -5.53 -3.39
N GLY A 219 -3.89 -6.62 -3.17
CA GLY A 219 -3.43 -7.03 -1.85
C GLY A 219 -2.33 -6.14 -1.25
N GLY A 220 -1.50 -5.50 -2.06
CA GLY A 220 -0.31 -4.77 -1.62
C GLY A 220 0.14 -3.70 -2.62
N LEU A 221 1.22 -2.99 -2.25
CA LEU A 221 1.69 -1.81 -2.97
C LEU A 221 2.09 -2.09 -4.44
N LYS A 222 2.76 -3.21 -4.70
CA LYS A 222 3.14 -3.62 -6.06
C LYS A 222 1.90 -3.89 -6.92
N GLN A 223 0.94 -4.66 -6.40
CA GLN A 223 -0.31 -4.94 -7.09
C GLN A 223 -1.07 -3.64 -7.39
N TYR A 224 -1.09 -2.70 -6.43
CA TYR A 224 -1.71 -1.40 -6.61
C TYR A 224 -1.12 -0.61 -7.80
N GLN A 225 0.21 -0.58 -7.93
CA GLN A 225 0.87 0.06 -9.06
C GLN A 225 0.55 -0.67 -10.37
N SER A 226 0.75 -1.99 -10.41
CA SER A 226 0.48 -2.81 -11.59
C SER A 226 -0.94 -2.62 -12.11
N VAL A 227 -1.95 -2.63 -11.23
CA VAL A 227 -3.35 -2.43 -11.64
C VAL A 227 -3.58 -1.06 -12.28
N ASN A 228 -2.95 0.01 -11.78
CA ASN A 228 -3.07 1.31 -12.44
C ASN A 228 -2.42 1.29 -13.83
N LEU A 229 -1.26 0.65 -13.98
CA LEU A 229 -0.59 0.52 -15.27
C LEU A 229 -1.40 -0.35 -16.24
N ASP A 230 -1.98 -1.45 -15.78
CA ASP A 230 -2.86 -2.33 -16.55
C ASP A 230 -4.08 -1.55 -17.08
N CYS A 231 -4.66 -0.66 -16.27
CA CYS A 231 -5.72 0.24 -16.72
C CYS A 231 -5.26 1.21 -17.81
N LEU A 232 -4.02 1.73 -17.74
CA LEU A 232 -3.45 2.63 -18.74
C LEU A 232 -3.07 1.88 -20.03
N GLU A 233 -2.78 0.59 -19.94
CA GLU A 233 -2.48 -0.30 -21.07
C GLU A 233 -3.74 -0.96 -21.65
N GLU A 234 -4.93 -0.55 -21.19
CA GLU A 234 -6.24 -1.06 -21.62
C GLU A 234 -6.39 -2.59 -21.43
N ALA A 235 -5.64 -3.19 -20.49
CA ALA A 235 -5.71 -4.61 -20.15
C ALA A 235 -6.96 -4.98 -19.35
N VAL A 236 -7.64 -3.98 -18.78
CA VAL A 236 -8.91 -4.10 -18.05
C VAL A 236 -9.88 -3.04 -18.52
N HIS A 237 -11.14 -3.40 -18.70
CA HIS A 237 -12.16 -2.46 -19.11
C HIS A 237 -12.60 -1.55 -17.94
N VAL A 238 -12.03 -0.35 -17.86
CA VAL A 238 -12.40 0.69 -16.90
C VAL A 238 -12.76 2.00 -17.58
N GLU A 239 -13.68 2.75 -16.98
CA GLU A 239 -14.10 4.06 -17.48
C GLU A 239 -13.18 5.17 -16.94
N ILE A 240 -12.35 5.71 -17.81
CA ILE A 240 -11.46 6.85 -17.53
C ILE A 240 -12.21 8.16 -17.82
N GLU A 241 -12.20 9.11 -16.87
CA GLU A 241 -12.81 10.42 -17.08
C GLU A 241 -11.88 11.36 -17.86
N GLY A 242 -12.48 12.32 -18.55
CA GLY A 242 -11.76 13.39 -19.24
C GLY A 242 -11.92 13.31 -20.75
N LYS A 243 -11.45 14.36 -21.43
CA LYS A 243 -11.39 14.39 -22.87
C LYS A 243 -10.09 13.72 -23.33
N LYS A 244 -10.20 12.72 -24.21
CA LYS A 244 -9.03 12.11 -24.85
C LYS A 244 -8.39 13.12 -25.81
N GLN A 245 -7.11 13.40 -25.62
CA GLN A 245 -6.27 14.22 -26.47
C GLN A 245 -4.92 13.49 -26.63
N ASP A 246 -4.63 13.03 -27.84
CA ASP A 246 -3.47 12.18 -28.13
C ASP A 246 -3.40 10.96 -27.18
N ASN A 247 -2.30 10.83 -26.43
CA ASN A 247 -2.09 9.80 -25.44
C ASN A 247 -2.54 10.22 -24.03
N ALA A 248 -3.31 11.29 -23.86
CA ALA A 248 -3.74 11.77 -22.56
C ALA A 248 -5.27 11.81 -22.43
N TRP A 249 -5.77 11.40 -21.27
CA TRP A 249 -7.13 11.72 -20.82
C TRP A 249 -7.04 12.92 -19.88
N ILE A 250 -7.64 14.03 -20.28
CA ILE A 250 -7.49 15.30 -19.56
C ILE A 250 -8.83 15.72 -18.96
N GLY A 251 -8.85 15.87 -17.64
CA GLY A 251 -9.99 16.36 -16.88
C GLY A 251 -10.31 17.83 -17.17
N GLU A 252 -11.47 18.27 -16.70
CA GLU A 252 -11.95 19.64 -16.88
C GLU A 252 -11.04 20.66 -16.20
N ASN A 253 -11.02 21.90 -16.74
CA ASN A 253 -10.28 23.05 -16.20
C ASN A 253 -8.77 22.83 -16.01
N CYS A 254 -8.15 21.95 -16.79
CA CYS A 254 -6.71 21.78 -16.77
C CYS A 254 -6.00 22.85 -17.59
N ILE A 255 -4.84 23.29 -17.11
CA ILE A 255 -3.93 24.19 -17.82
C ILE A 255 -2.68 23.39 -18.18
N ILE A 256 -2.46 23.18 -19.48
CA ILE A 256 -1.30 22.47 -20.01
C ILE A 256 -0.34 23.47 -20.65
N GLY A 257 0.91 23.45 -20.21
CA GLY A 257 1.99 24.31 -20.69
C GLY A 257 2.48 23.94 -22.09
N LYS A 258 3.52 24.65 -22.53
CA LYS A 258 4.18 24.41 -23.82
C LYS A 258 5.12 23.22 -23.74
N ASN A 259 5.26 22.49 -24.85
CA ASN A 259 6.17 21.35 -24.98
C ASN A 259 5.95 20.24 -23.93
N VAL A 260 4.70 20.03 -23.50
CA VAL A 260 4.35 18.87 -22.67
C VAL A 260 4.25 17.64 -23.58
N ILE A 261 4.94 16.56 -23.20
CA ILE A 261 5.03 15.33 -23.99
C ILE A 261 4.29 14.22 -23.27
N PHE A 262 3.41 13.54 -24.01
CA PHE A 262 2.69 12.34 -23.58
C PHE A 262 3.17 11.14 -24.41
N ASP A 263 4.19 10.43 -23.91
CA ASP A 263 4.83 9.31 -24.62
C ASP A 263 3.94 8.05 -24.67
N LYS A 264 3.15 7.83 -23.62
CA LYS A 264 2.18 6.73 -23.50
C LYS A 264 0.92 7.22 -22.80
N GLN A 265 -0.06 6.34 -22.62
CA GLN A 265 -1.33 6.68 -21.99
C GLN A 265 -1.13 7.32 -20.62
N VAL A 266 -1.63 8.54 -20.44
CA VAL A 266 -1.58 9.31 -19.20
C VAL A 266 -2.98 9.76 -18.84
N VAL A 267 -3.31 9.76 -17.54
CA VAL A 267 -4.59 10.28 -17.05
C VAL A 267 -4.34 11.46 -16.15
N ILE A 268 -5.01 12.58 -16.43
CA ILE A 268 -4.91 13.82 -15.66
C ILE A 268 -6.29 14.16 -15.14
N GLY A 269 -6.41 14.29 -13.82
CA GLY A 269 -7.62 14.68 -13.12
C GLY A 269 -8.02 16.13 -13.39
N LYS A 270 -9.07 16.60 -12.72
CA LYS A 270 -9.65 17.94 -12.90
C LYS A 270 -8.78 19.01 -12.26
N ASN A 271 -8.85 20.24 -12.78
CA ASN A 271 -8.19 21.43 -12.24
C ASN A 271 -6.65 21.29 -12.07
N CYS A 272 -6.00 20.49 -12.91
CA CYS A 272 -4.55 20.33 -12.85
C CYS A 272 -3.82 21.45 -13.59
N ILE A 273 -2.64 21.81 -13.11
CA ILE A 273 -1.73 22.75 -13.79
C ILE A 273 -0.45 22.00 -14.11
N ILE A 274 -0.17 21.81 -15.38
CA ILE A 274 1.06 21.17 -15.88
C ILE A 274 1.86 22.24 -16.60
N LYS A 275 3.07 22.53 -16.11
CA LYS A 275 3.91 23.60 -16.63
C LYS A 275 4.70 23.14 -17.87
N ASP A 276 5.56 24.03 -18.37
CA ASP A 276 6.27 23.84 -19.64
C ASP A 276 7.34 22.73 -19.54
N ASN A 277 7.61 22.08 -20.68
CA ASN A 277 8.65 21.06 -20.87
C ASN A 277 8.51 19.84 -19.93
N VAL A 278 7.28 19.46 -19.57
CA VAL A 278 7.01 18.28 -18.73
C VAL A 278 6.89 17.03 -19.60
N PHE A 279 7.52 15.94 -19.18
CA PHE A 279 7.42 14.62 -19.79
C PHE A 279 6.58 13.68 -18.92
N LEU A 280 5.53 13.10 -19.49
CA LEU A 280 4.64 12.15 -18.82
C LEU A 280 4.53 10.86 -19.64
N SER A 281 4.70 9.72 -18.98
CA SER A 281 4.52 8.40 -19.60
C SER A 281 3.89 7.42 -18.60
N ARG A 282 2.85 6.70 -19.03
CA ARG A 282 2.11 5.69 -18.22
C ARG A 282 1.88 6.12 -16.78
N SER A 283 1.34 7.33 -16.60
CA SER A 283 1.18 7.92 -15.26
C SER A 283 -0.26 8.37 -15.03
N VAL A 284 -0.68 8.32 -13.76
CA VAL A 284 -1.98 8.82 -13.30
C VAL A 284 -1.72 10.04 -12.42
N ILE A 285 -2.35 11.16 -12.74
CA ILE A 285 -2.29 12.41 -11.99
C ILE A 285 -3.69 12.71 -11.48
N GLY A 286 -3.86 12.77 -10.15
CA GLY A 286 -5.11 13.08 -9.49
C GLY A 286 -5.56 14.53 -9.66
N ASP A 287 -6.77 14.82 -9.19
CA ASP A 287 -7.34 16.17 -9.26
C ASP A 287 -6.51 17.20 -8.47
N ASN A 288 -6.58 18.46 -8.93
CA ASN A 288 -5.99 19.63 -8.28
C ASN A 288 -4.46 19.54 -8.10
N CYS A 289 -3.77 18.81 -8.97
CA CYS A 289 -2.31 18.70 -8.94
C CYS A 289 -1.62 19.88 -9.63
N PHE A 290 -0.43 20.21 -9.16
CA PHE A 290 0.48 21.16 -9.78
C PHE A 290 1.79 20.47 -10.12
N ILE A 291 2.18 20.47 -11.39
CA ILE A 291 3.44 19.89 -11.88
C ILE A 291 4.33 21.02 -12.41
N GLY A 292 5.47 21.24 -11.75
CA GLY A 292 6.45 22.25 -12.13
C GLY A 292 7.15 21.99 -13.46
N GLU A 293 7.91 22.99 -13.92
CA GLU A 293 8.60 22.96 -15.21
C GLU A 293 9.70 21.90 -15.24
N ASN A 294 9.95 21.30 -16.42
CA ASN A 294 11.01 20.32 -16.65
C ASN A 294 10.91 19.03 -15.81
N CYS A 295 9.73 18.68 -15.32
CA CYS A 295 9.51 17.43 -14.60
C CYS A 295 9.42 16.22 -15.54
N GLU A 296 9.84 15.07 -15.01
CA GLU A 296 9.81 13.79 -15.72
C GLU A 296 9.09 12.76 -14.83
N ILE A 297 7.91 12.31 -15.26
CA ILE A 297 7.07 11.38 -14.49
C ILE A 297 6.79 10.14 -15.35
N ARG A 298 7.26 8.99 -14.88
CA ARG A 298 7.14 7.71 -15.59
C ARG A 298 6.58 6.65 -14.66
N ASP A 299 5.57 5.92 -15.13
CA ASP A 299 5.02 4.75 -14.42
C ASP A 299 4.51 5.08 -13.00
N SER A 300 4.18 6.35 -12.73
CA SER A 300 3.92 6.86 -11.38
C SER A 300 2.47 7.28 -11.18
N ILE A 301 2.02 7.21 -9.94
CA ILE A 301 0.65 7.53 -9.52
C ILE A 301 0.69 8.66 -8.50
N LEU A 302 0.15 9.81 -8.88
CA LEU A 302 -0.06 10.96 -8.01
C LEU A 302 -1.54 11.01 -7.64
N TRP A 303 -1.84 11.06 -6.34
CA TRP A 303 -3.20 11.27 -5.86
C TRP A 303 -3.58 12.76 -5.96
N HIS A 304 -4.58 13.19 -5.19
CA HIS A 304 -5.13 14.53 -5.31
C HIS A 304 -4.27 15.57 -4.57
N HIS A 305 -4.33 16.82 -5.03
CA HIS A 305 -3.67 17.96 -4.36
C HIS A 305 -2.14 17.84 -4.22
N VAL A 306 -1.50 17.03 -5.06
CA VAL A 306 -0.03 16.89 -5.08
C VAL A 306 0.60 18.08 -5.78
N LYS A 307 1.67 18.62 -5.19
CA LYS A 307 2.45 19.73 -5.77
C LYS A 307 3.90 19.31 -5.98
N LEU A 308 4.34 19.28 -7.23
CA LEU A 308 5.74 19.08 -7.59
C LEU A 308 6.38 20.42 -7.94
N GLY A 309 7.57 20.66 -7.38
CA GLY A 309 8.47 21.73 -7.81
C GLY A 309 9.00 21.52 -9.23
N ARG A 310 9.95 22.35 -9.64
CA ARG A 310 10.61 22.21 -10.96
C ARG A 310 11.59 21.04 -10.97
N SER A 311 11.82 20.46 -12.14
CA SER A 311 12.86 19.46 -12.39
C SER A 311 12.80 18.24 -11.46
N VAL A 312 11.60 17.84 -11.04
CA VAL A 312 11.37 16.63 -10.24
C VAL A 312 11.32 15.42 -11.16
N LYS A 313 11.94 14.32 -10.72
CA LYS A 313 11.90 13.04 -11.43
C LYS A 313 11.25 11.97 -10.57
N LEU A 314 10.26 11.30 -11.14
CA LEU A 314 9.54 10.19 -10.52
C LEU A 314 9.56 8.98 -11.47
N LEU A 315 9.82 7.79 -10.92
CA LEU A 315 9.88 6.53 -11.65
C LEU A 315 9.25 5.41 -10.83
N SER A 316 8.08 4.94 -11.26
CA SER A 316 7.35 3.88 -10.54
C SER A 316 7.07 4.27 -9.09
N ASP A 317 6.66 5.51 -8.85
CA ASP A 317 6.43 6.07 -7.51
C ASP A 317 4.95 6.32 -7.26
N VAL A 318 4.56 6.31 -5.97
CA VAL A 318 3.22 6.70 -5.55
C VAL A 318 3.29 7.85 -4.56
N ILE A 319 2.67 8.98 -4.92
CA ILE A 319 2.61 10.17 -4.08
C ILE A 319 1.15 10.43 -3.68
N ALA A 320 0.85 10.24 -2.39
CA ALA A 320 -0.50 10.36 -1.85
C ALA A 320 -0.92 11.82 -1.58
N ASN A 321 -2.13 12.01 -1.06
CA ASN A 321 -2.82 13.30 -1.07
C ASN A 321 -2.06 14.40 -0.32
N ASP A 322 -2.27 15.65 -0.73
CA ASP A 322 -1.81 16.84 -0.02
C ASP A 322 -0.28 16.89 0.19
N THR A 323 0.47 16.15 -0.62
CA THR A 323 1.93 16.05 -0.52
C THR A 323 2.61 17.11 -1.40
N ARG A 324 3.69 17.69 -0.87
CA ARG A 324 4.51 18.71 -1.56
C ARG A 324 5.92 18.19 -1.76
N ILE A 325 6.40 18.25 -2.99
CA ILE A 325 7.76 17.88 -3.37
C ILE A 325 8.48 19.13 -3.88
N GLY A 326 9.62 19.43 -3.28
CA GLY A 326 10.45 20.58 -3.58
C GLY A 326 11.13 20.49 -4.95
N ASN A 327 11.77 21.59 -5.32
CA ASN A 327 12.49 21.70 -6.59
C ASN A 327 13.67 20.72 -6.63
N GLU A 328 13.89 20.11 -7.79
CA GLU A 328 15.05 19.25 -8.08
C GLU A 328 15.17 18.04 -7.12
N ALA A 329 14.07 17.66 -6.45
CA ALA A 329 14.01 16.43 -5.67
C ALA A 329 14.06 15.21 -6.61
N TYR A 330 14.77 14.18 -6.19
CA TYR A 330 15.02 12.98 -6.96
C TYR A 330 14.54 11.74 -6.23
N PHE A 331 13.75 10.93 -6.93
CA PHE A 331 13.20 9.67 -6.43
C PHE A 331 13.77 8.54 -7.30
N GLU A 332 14.29 7.51 -6.63
CA GLU A 332 14.58 6.23 -7.28
C GLU A 332 13.30 5.38 -7.40
N ASP A 333 13.42 4.09 -7.72
CA ASP A 333 12.23 3.28 -8.01
C ASP A 333 11.39 2.94 -6.76
N ASN A 334 10.08 2.77 -6.98
CA ASN A 334 9.16 2.18 -6.00
C ASN A 334 9.13 2.94 -4.66
N VAL A 335 9.16 4.27 -4.70
CA VAL A 335 8.97 5.09 -3.50
C VAL A 335 7.48 5.31 -3.26
N PHE A 336 7.05 5.13 -2.00
CA PHE A 336 5.67 5.35 -1.58
C PHE A 336 5.62 6.45 -0.53
N VAL A 337 5.06 7.60 -0.90
CA VAL A 337 4.89 8.75 -0.03
C VAL A 337 3.42 8.87 0.35
N SER A 338 3.13 8.79 1.66
CA SER A 338 1.77 8.90 2.19
C SER A 338 1.33 10.35 2.36
N ASP A 339 0.10 10.55 2.85
CA ASP A 339 -0.56 11.85 2.78
C ASP A 339 0.16 12.92 3.60
N HIS A 340 0.02 14.18 3.17
CA HIS A 340 0.49 15.37 3.90
C HIS A 340 2.00 15.39 4.15
N CYS A 341 2.81 14.79 3.27
CA CYS A 341 4.26 14.86 3.39
C CYS A 341 4.83 16.11 2.72
N VAL A 342 6.00 16.53 3.20
CA VAL A 342 6.81 17.58 2.59
C VAL A 342 8.18 17.00 2.31
N ILE A 343 8.58 17.00 1.04
CA ILE A 343 9.91 16.59 0.61
C ILE A 343 10.64 17.85 0.15
N GLY A 344 11.74 18.19 0.79
CA GLY A 344 12.50 19.42 0.55
C GLY A 344 13.16 19.47 -0.82
N ASN A 345 13.65 20.66 -1.19
CA ASN A 345 14.36 20.84 -2.46
C ASN A 345 15.61 19.95 -2.51
N ARG A 346 15.96 19.38 -3.66
CA ARG A 346 17.16 18.56 -3.85
C ARG A 346 17.28 17.36 -2.90
N ALA A 347 16.19 16.96 -2.24
CA ALA A 347 16.17 15.74 -1.45
C ALA A 347 16.26 14.51 -2.38
N VAL A 348 16.92 13.46 -1.91
CA VAL A 348 17.11 12.20 -2.63
C VAL A 348 16.43 11.10 -1.84
N ILE A 349 15.44 10.45 -2.44
CA ILE A 349 14.73 9.32 -1.84
C ILE A 349 15.14 8.05 -2.58
N THR A 350 15.79 7.12 -1.87
CA THR A 350 16.31 5.90 -2.51
C THR A 350 15.20 4.88 -2.75
N ALA A 351 15.53 3.84 -3.53
CA ALA A 351 14.57 2.87 -3.99
C ALA A 351 13.86 2.14 -2.83
N ASN A 352 12.60 1.78 -3.05
CA ASN A 352 11.76 1.02 -2.11
C ASN A 352 11.49 1.70 -0.75
N VAL A 353 11.83 2.98 -0.61
CA VAL A 353 11.56 3.75 0.61
C VAL A 353 10.07 4.06 0.73
N ARG A 354 9.56 3.94 1.96
CA ARG A 354 8.18 4.27 2.30
C ARG A 354 8.15 5.37 3.34
N ILE A 355 7.36 6.39 3.11
CA ILE A 355 7.23 7.56 3.98
C ILE A 355 5.81 7.57 4.53
N TRP A 356 5.67 7.49 5.86
CA TRP A 356 4.36 7.51 6.53
C TRP A 356 3.70 8.89 6.44
N PRO A 357 2.41 9.05 6.79
CA PRO A 357 1.75 10.33 6.69
C PRO A 357 2.43 11.41 7.55
N ARG A 358 2.30 12.67 7.11
CA ARG A 358 2.73 13.87 7.85
C ARG A 358 4.22 13.87 8.21
N LYS A 359 5.07 13.60 7.21
CA LYS A 359 6.53 13.62 7.38
C LYS A 359 7.16 14.75 6.59
N ASP A 360 8.26 15.27 7.11
CA ASP A 360 9.02 16.37 6.54
C ASP A 360 10.47 15.92 6.32
N VAL A 361 10.86 15.75 5.05
CA VAL A 361 12.22 15.41 4.64
C VAL A 361 12.93 16.70 4.25
N GLU A 362 14.02 17.04 4.94
CA GLU A 362 14.69 18.32 4.75
C GLU A 362 15.30 18.48 3.35
N GLU A 363 15.49 19.74 2.95
CA GLU A 363 16.16 20.11 1.72
C GLU A 363 17.58 19.54 1.65
N GLY A 364 17.88 18.82 0.57
CA GLY A 364 19.16 18.18 0.33
C GLY A 364 19.38 16.88 1.12
N ALA A 365 18.41 16.42 1.90
CA ALA A 365 18.55 15.18 2.67
C ALA A 365 18.54 13.96 1.75
N VAL A 366 19.31 12.92 2.12
CA VAL A 366 19.23 11.60 1.49
C VAL A 366 18.45 10.69 2.44
N LEU A 367 17.29 10.22 1.99
CA LEU A 367 16.47 9.27 2.74
C LEU A 367 16.68 7.88 2.15
N SER A 368 17.47 7.06 2.84
CA SER A 368 17.78 5.69 2.43
C SER A 368 17.00 4.60 3.17
N THR A 369 16.13 5.00 4.11
CA THR A 369 15.36 4.10 4.97
C THR A 369 13.93 4.60 5.11
N SER A 370 12.97 3.68 5.23
CA SER A 370 11.56 4.03 5.39
C SER A 370 11.30 4.83 6.67
N LEU A 371 10.58 5.94 6.55
CA LEU A 371 10.31 6.86 7.65
C LEU A 371 8.97 6.52 8.30
N ILE A 372 9.01 5.66 9.32
CA ILE A 372 7.84 5.21 10.08
C ILE A 372 7.63 6.11 11.31
N TRP A 373 8.68 6.24 12.13
CA TRP A 373 8.71 7.02 13.37
C TRP A 373 9.46 8.34 13.17
N GLY A 374 9.18 9.35 14.00
CA GLY A 374 9.73 10.70 13.86
C GLY A 374 8.99 11.54 12.81
N GLU A 375 8.78 12.83 13.06
CA GLU A 375 8.06 13.72 12.12
C GLU A 375 8.97 14.28 11.02
N ARG A 376 10.29 14.29 11.27
CA ARG A 376 11.29 14.95 10.43
C ARG A 376 12.47 14.04 10.12
N TRP A 377 13.02 14.16 8.92
CA TRP A 377 14.31 13.56 8.54
C TRP A 377 15.30 14.65 8.16
N LEU A 378 16.37 14.74 8.94
CA LEU A 378 17.34 15.83 8.84
C LEU A 378 18.37 15.58 7.74
N ARG A 379 18.82 16.65 7.08
CA ARG A 379 19.88 16.62 6.06
C ARG A 379 21.24 16.23 6.64
N GLU A 380 21.53 16.70 7.85
CA GLU A 380 22.82 16.54 8.50
C GLU A 380 22.63 15.88 9.87
N LEU A 381 23.14 14.66 10.02
CA LEU A 381 23.32 14.06 11.34
C LEU A 381 24.55 14.66 12.05
N PHE A 382 25.49 15.23 11.32
CA PHE A 382 26.75 15.79 11.85
C PHE A 382 26.73 17.32 11.87
N THR A 383 26.61 17.93 13.05
CA THR A 383 26.82 19.38 13.22
C THR A 383 27.92 19.62 14.25
N ASN A 384 28.93 20.44 13.91
CA ASN A 384 30.03 20.81 14.83
C ASN A 384 30.72 19.60 15.53
N SER A 385 31.00 18.54 14.76
CA SER A 385 31.56 17.26 15.26
C SER A 385 30.68 16.51 16.26
N ARG A 386 29.35 16.67 16.17
CA ARG A 386 28.37 15.95 16.98
C ARG A 386 27.39 15.22 16.10
N VAL A 387 27.02 14.02 16.52
CA VAL A 387 25.83 13.34 16.03
C VAL A 387 24.71 13.52 17.05
N THR A 388 23.60 14.11 16.62
CA THR A 388 22.43 14.36 17.47
C THR A 388 21.20 13.78 16.82
N GLY A 389 20.35 13.16 17.63
CA GLY A 389 19.05 12.71 17.19
C GLY A 389 18.30 12.00 18.31
N ILE A 390 17.03 11.72 18.07
CA ILE A 390 16.14 11.05 19.02
C ILE A 390 16.58 9.60 19.22
N ILE A 391 16.76 9.21 20.48
CA ILE A 391 17.15 7.84 20.86
C ILE A 391 16.08 6.84 20.37
N ASN A 392 16.51 5.71 19.81
CA ASN A 392 15.66 4.66 19.25
C ASN A 392 14.79 5.04 18.04
N ALA A 393 14.89 6.27 17.53
CA ALA A 393 14.28 6.68 16.27
C ALA A 393 15.36 7.03 15.24
N GLU A 394 16.17 8.06 15.53
CA GLU A 394 17.23 8.53 14.63
C GLU A 394 18.59 7.97 15.04
N VAL A 395 18.85 7.89 16.35
CA VAL A 395 20.06 7.26 16.93
C VAL A 395 19.66 5.91 17.52
N SER A 396 19.59 4.90 16.66
CA SER A 396 19.32 3.51 17.04
C SER A 396 20.62 2.72 17.29
N PRO A 397 20.56 1.54 17.94
CA PRO A 397 21.72 0.65 18.03
C PRO A 397 22.27 0.26 16.65
N GLU A 398 21.42 0.02 15.67
CA GLU A 398 21.87 -0.27 14.31
C GLU A 398 22.66 0.90 13.71
N PHE A 399 22.15 2.13 13.86
CA PHE A 399 22.85 3.33 13.44
C PHE A 399 24.19 3.48 14.18
N GLY A 400 24.22 3.26 15.50
CA GLY A 400 25.45 3.28 16.29
C GLY A 400 26.50 2.29 15.79
N ALA A 401 26.10 1.06 15.45
CA ALA A 401 27.00 0.06 14.88
C ALA A 401 27.52 0.47 13.49
N LYS A 402 26.65 0.97 12.61
CA LYS A 402 27.05 1.47 11.27
C LYS A 402 27.99 2.65 11.36
N LEU A 403 27.72 3.61 12.25
CA LEU A 403 28.58 4.76 12.51
C LEU A 403 29.95 4.32 13.05
N GLY A 404 29.96 3.38 13.99
CA GLY A 404 31.19 2.80 14.53
C GLY A 404 32.01 2.10 13.44
N ALA A 405 31.36 1.35 12.56
CA ALA A 405 32.03 0.69 11.44
C ALA A 405 32.56 1.71 10.41
N ALA A 406 31.79 2.74 10.05
CA ALA A 406 32.25 3.77 9.13
C ALA A 406 33.47 4.53 9.67
N PHE A 407 33.42 4.94 10.95
CA PHE A 407 34.53 5.64 11.57
C PHE A 407 35.72 4.70 11.83
N GLY A 408 35.49 3.44 12.19
CA GLY A 408 36.54 2.43 12.35
C GLY A 408 37.28 2.13 11.03
N ALA A 409 36.55 2.01 9.93
CA ALA A 409 37.13 1.83 8.60
C ALA A 409 38.04 3.01 8.21
N TYR A 410 37.64 4.24 8.57
CA TYR A 410 38.46 5.44 8.38
C TYR A 410 39.75 5.41 9.24
N LEU A 411 39.67 4.96 10.49
CA LEU A 411 40.84 4.85 11.38
C LEU A 411 41.82 3.74 10.93
N GLY A 412 41.33 2.70 10.28
CA GLY A 412 42.11 1.59 9.73
C GLY A 412 42.43 0.50 10.74
N LYS A 413 42.56 -0.75 10.25
CA LYS A 413 42.80 -1.97 11.04
C LYS A 413 44.00 -1.84 11.99
N GLY A 414 43.86 -2.35 13.22
CA GLY A 414 44.90 -2.43 14.24
C GLY A 414 45.11 -1.14 15.06
N ASN A 415 44.51 -0.02 14.66
CA ASN A 415 44.56 1.22 15.43
C ASN A 415 43.61 1.18 16.62
N TYR A 416 43.79 2.11 17.57
CA TYR A 416 42.95 2.25 18.75
C TYR A 416 42.00 3.45 18.64
N VAL A 417 40.79 3.27 19.16
CA VAL A 417 39.78 4.33 19.34
C VAL A 417 39.33 4.38 20.79
N ALA A 418 39.25 5.57 21.38
CA ALA A 418 38.72 5.76 22.72
C ALA A 418 37.20 5.94 22.68
N THR A 419 36.45 5.21 23.50
CA THR A 419 35.00 5.40 23.65
C THR A 419 34.65 5.75 25.09
N SER A 420 33.59 6.52 25.27
CA SER A 420 33.09 6.92 26.58
C SER A 420 31.63 7.32 26.51
N ARG A 421 30.99 7.43 27.66
CA ARG A 421 29.58 7.83 27.74
C ARG A 421 29.24 8.54 29.05
N ASP A 422 28.04 9.11 29.12
CA ASP A 422 27.42 9.46 30.40
C ASP A 422 26.77 8.23 31.08
N SER A 423 26.06 8.47 32.19
CA SER A 423 25.41 7.43 33.00
C SER A 423 24.05 6.95 32.45
N SER A 424 23.50 7.57 31.41
CA SER A 424 22.17 7.23 30.89
C SER A 424 22.15 5.82 30.27
N GLU A 425 20.99 5.16 30.36
CA GLU A 425 20.79 3.84 29.75
C GLU A 425 20.87 3.92 28.23
N ALA A 426 20.34 5.00 27.65
CA ALA A 426 20.41 5.29 26.23
C ALA A 426 21.85 5.40 25.74
N ALA A 427 22.70 6.20 26.41
CA ALA A 427 24.09 6.32 26.03
C ALA A 427 24.85 5.00 26.21
N ARG A 428 24.52 4.20 27.24
CA ARG A 428 25.08 2.85 27.42
C ARG A 428 24.77 1.93 26.24
N MET A 429 23.53 1.93 25.78
CA MET A 429 23.09 1.13 24.64
C MET A 429 23.79 1.56 23.35
N ILE A 430 23.80 2.85 23.03
CA ILE A 430 24.41 3.37 21.80
C ILE A 430 25.94 3.23 21.82
N ASN A 431 26.60 3.45 22.95
CA ASN A 431 28.05 3.25 23.08
C ASN A 431 28.43 1.78 22.83
N ARG A 432 27.66 0.82 23.33
CA ARG A 432 27.89 -0.61 23.04
C ARG A 432 27.77 -0.91 21.56
N ALA A 433 26.76 -0.35 20.90
CA ALA A 433 26.61 -0.52 19.46
C ALA A 433 27.78 0.05 18.65
N LEU A 434 28.26 1.25 19.01
CA LEU A 434 29.47 1.84 18.43
C LEU A 434 30.69 0.93 18.60
N ILE A 435 30.90 0.38 19.80
CA ILE A 435 31.99 -0.57 20.09
C ILE A 435 31.89 -1.80 19.16
N CYS A 436 30.70 -2.37 18.98
CA CYS A 436 30.50 -3.48 18.02
C CYS A 436 30.88 -3.07 16.60
N GLY A 437 30.48 -1.88 16.16
CA GLY A 437 30.85 -1.30 14.87
C GLY A 437 32.37 -1.18 14.68
N PHE A 438 33.08 -0.60 15.65
CA PHE A 438 34.53 -0.46 15.61
C PHE A 438 35.23 -1.81 15.50
N MET A 439 34.87 -2.77 16.37
CA MET A 439 35.49 -4.10 16.38
C MET A 439 35.28 -4.85 15.07
N SER A 440 34.13 -4.64 14.40
CA SER A 440 33.84 -5.27 13.09
C SER A 440 34.83 -4.90 11.99
N THR A 441 35.52 -3.76 12.13
CA THR A 441 36.52 -3.27 11.17
C THR A 441 37.96 -3.65 11.54
N GLY A 442 38.15 -4.36 12.65
CA GLY A 442 39.47 -4.71 13.17
C GLY A 442 40.19 -3.57 13.90
N VAL A 443 39.45 -2.54 14.34
CA VAL A 443 39.94 -1.47 15.22
C VAL A 443 39.81 -1.93 16.69
N ASN A 444 40.83 -1.64 17.49
CA ASN A 444 40.83 -1.90 18.93
C ASN A 444 40.11 -0.78 19.67
N VAL A 445 39.32 -1.12 20.69
CA VAL A 445 38.49 -0.14 21.40
C VAL A 445 38.92 -0.01 22.86
N GLY A 446 39.32 1.19 23.26
CA GLY A 446 39.53 1.57 24.65
C GLY A 446 38.26 2.16 25.25
N ASP A 447 37.45 1.33 25.92
CA ASP A 447 36.21 1.79 26.57
C ASP A 447 36.49 2.38 27.95
N LEU A 448 36.49 3.71 28.04
CA LEU A 448 36.63 4.47 29.28
C LEU A 448 35.35 4.44 30.14
N ARG A 449 34.27 3.80 29.66
CA ARG A 449 32.97 3.68 30.33
C ARG A 449 32.36 5.05 30.65
N THR A 450 31.84 5.23 31.87
CA THR A 450 31.21 6.47 32.31
C THR A 450 32.29 7.49 32.64
N MET A 451 32.52 8.47 31.76
CA MET A 451 33.54 9.51 31.94
C MET A 451 33.10 10.86 31.36
N PRO A 452 33.43 11.99 32.00
CA PRO A 452 33.22 13.32 31.42
C PRO A 452 34.01 13.53 30.12
N ILE A 453 33.41 14.26 29.16
CA ILE A 453 34.04 14.63 27.87
C ILE A 453 35.48 15.18 28.02
N PRO A 454 35.80 16.05 29.00
CA PRO A 454 37.16 16.58 29.14
C PRO A 454 38.23 15.50 29.37
N ILE A 455 37.92 14.44 30.12
CA ILE A 455 38.85 13.34 30.40
C ILE A 455 39.17 12.58 29.13
N VAL A 456 38.14 12.33 28.31
CA VAL A 456 38.25 11.62 27.03
C VAL A 456 39.10 12.41 26.05
N ARG A 457 38.88 13.73 25.97
CA ARG A 457 39.72 14.63 25.15
C ARG A 457 41.17 14.68 25.62
N TYR A 458 41.40 14.62 26.94
CA TYR A 458 42.74 14.56 27.49
C TYR A 458 43.43 13.22 27.15
N ALA A 459 42.72 12.09 27.27
CA ALA A 459 43.26 10.77 26.93
C ALA A 459 43.81 10.70 25.50
N LEU A 460 43.10 11.31 24.53
CA LEU A 460 43.54 11.38 23.13
C LEU A 460 44.86 12.14 22.92
N ARG A 461 45.28 13.00 23.86
CA ARG A 461 46.59 13.69 23.77
C ARG A 461 47.76 12.77 24.06
N SER A 462 47.54 11.60 24.65
CA SER A 462 48.58 10.59 24.89
C SER A 462 49.14 9.99 23.59
N GLY A 463 48.40 10.11 22.48
CA GLY A 463 48.78 9.60 21.16
C GLY A 463 48.59 8.09 20.99
N GLN A 464 48.06 7.39 22.00
CA GLN A 464 47.80 5.95 21.92
C GLN A 464 46.59 5.64 21.03
N GLU A 465 45.57 6.49 21.05
CA GLU A 465 44.36 6.37 20.23
C GLU A 465 44.37 7.36 19.06
N LYS A 466 43.94 6.91 17.88
CA LYS A 466 43.85 7.75 16.67
C LYS A 466 42.57 8.58 16.58
N GLY A 467 41.64 8.37 17.51
CA GLY A 467 40.38 9.11 17.59
C GLY A 467 39.58 8.72 18.82
N GLY A 468 38.52 9.47 19.11
CA GLY A 468 37.62 9.14 20.21
C GLY A 468 36.20 9.63 20.05
N VAL A 469 35.28 8.95 20.71
CA VAL A 469 33.84 9.22 20.70
C VAL A 469 33.30 9.30 22.13
N HIS A 470 32.37 10.23 22.35
CA HIS A 470 31.63 10.34 23.60
C HIS A 470 30.12 10.36 23.31
N VAL A 471 29.38 9.47 23.97
CA VAL A 471 27.92 9.36 23.82
C VAL A 471 27.24 9.93 25.06
N ARG A 472 26.28 10.84 24.89
CA ARG A 472 25.50 11.38 26.00
C ARG A 472 24.04 11.60 25.61
N GLN A 473 23.15 11.51 26.59
CA GLN A 473 21.81 12.06 26.49
C GLN A 473 21.88 13.59 26.55
N SER A 474 20.97 14.26 25.85
CA SER A 474 20.90 15.73 25.89
C SER A 474 20.59 16.19 27.33
N PRO A 475 21.32 17.15 27.90
CA PRO A 475 20.99 17.71 29.22
C PRO A 475 19.68 18.50 29.26
N ARG A 476 19.03 18.67 28.10
CA ARG A 476 17.75 19.39 27.96
C ARG A 476 16.55 18.44 27.85
N ASP A 477 16.81 17.14 27.71
CA ASP A 477 15.78 16.10 27.59
C ASP A 477 15.78 15.31 28.91
N GLU A 478 15.01 15.80 29.90
CA GLU A 478 14.59 15.01 31.08
C GLU A 478 13.38 14.15 30.75
#